data_AF-A0A2V8GTD3-F1
#
_entry.id   AF-A0A2V8GTD3-F1
#
_cell.length_a   1.000
_cell.length_b   1.000
_cell.length_c   1.000
_cell.angle_alpha   90.00
_cell.angle_beta   90.00
_cell.angle_gamma   90.00
#
_symmetry.space_group_name_H-M   'P 1'
#
loop_
_entity.id
_entity.type
_entity.pdbx_description
1 polymer ?
#
loop_
_entity_poly.entity_id
_entity_poly.type
_entity_poly.pdbx_seq_one_letter_code
_entity_poly.pdbx_strand_id
1 'polypeptide(L)'
;MKLHTPMRRRLFTAVLLCLPAFVLGGGTVRGDSSPAFSGQATVVRATLPVAGTIVLADTGPLPQSGGALNASLLDVAVPNLLTAEVGHASTIGQGDRSRSAASVARLAVTAGGNTVEAEFLRASAVATCAPGGGSASGQSELAALVINGQPVVVSGAPNQTVMLPGGGEVIINEQNSNGPGDITVNALHVIVPGVADVVIASAHADITCPGPPPQPPCAGSDFVTGGGWIVSPSGGRANFAVAGGLKNGALSGHLQFIDHGAGPRVKGTGVTAYVVTGPSTRHIEGTADIDNMPGRYQVDVADNGEPGHDTDAFSLTLSTGYTASGLLGGGNIQLHSPCH
;
A
#
# COMPACT_ATOMS: atom_id res chain seq x y z
N MET A 1 -78.37 -18.53 -29.71
CA MET A 1 -77.93 -19.92 -29.92
C MET A 1 -76.42 -20.00 -29.67
N LYS A 2 -75.97 -21.01 -28.91
CA LYS A 2 -74.59 -21.28 -28.43
C LYS A 2 -74.03 -20.36 -27.34
N LEU A 3 -73.25 -20.81 -26.35
CA LEU A 3 -73.20 -22.04 -25.54
C LEU A 3 -72.23 -21.73 -24.36
N HIS A 4 -72.49 -22.30 -23.19
CA HIS A 4 -71.64 -22.24 -21.99
C HIS A 4 -70.28 -22.96 -22.17
N THR A 5 -69.26 -22.54 -21.40
CA THR A 5 -68.22 -23.46 -20.90
C THR A 5 -67.67 -22.98 -19.55
N PRO A 6 -67.72 -23.78 -18.47
CA PRO A 6 -67.12 -23.45 -17.19
C PRO A 6 -65.75 -24.11 -16.95
N MET A 7 -65.02 -23.46 -16.04
CA MET A 7 -63.71 -23.72 -15.44
C MET A 7 -63.45 -25.18 -14.99
N ARG A 8 -62.26 -25.74 -15.28
CA ARG A 8 -61.71 -26.94 -14.62
C ARG A 8 -60.60 -26.57 -13.65
N ARG A 9 -60.83 -26.80 -12.35
CA ARG A 9 -59.83 -26.79 -11.26
C ARG A 9 -58.95 -28.04 -11.37
N ARG A 10 -57.62 -27.89 -11.35
CA ARG A 10 -56.66 -29.00 -11.20
C ARG A 10 -56.01 -28.91 -9.82
N LEU A 11 -56.18 -29.96 -9.02
CA LEU A 11 -55.45 -30.22 -7.77
C LEU A 11 -53.99 -30.53 -8.10
N PHE A 12 -53.04 -29.88 -7.42
CA PHE A 12 -51.62 -30.25 -7.41
C PHE A 12 -51.27 -30.87 -6.06
N THR A 13 -50.82 -32.12 -6.09
CA THR A 13 -50.33 -32.89 -4.95
C THR A 13 -48.88 -32.49 -4.67
N ALA A 14 -48.58 -32.02 -3.45
CA ALA A 14 -47.23 -31.65 -3.03
C ALA A 14 -46.42 -32.90 -2.65
N VAL A 15 -45.23 -33.06 -3.24
CA VAL A 15 -44.23 -34.07 -2.85
C VAL A 15 -43.15 -33.36 -2.05
N LEU A 16 -42.97 -33.76 -0.79
CA LEU A 16 -41.98 -33.20 0.13
C LEU A 16 -40.65 -33.96 -0.05
N LEU A 17 -39.65 -33.31 -0.66
CA LEU A 17 -38.29 -33.85 -0.78
C LEU A 17 -37.44 -33.37 0.42
N CYS A 18 -36.88 -34.31 1.17
CA CYS A 18 -35.97 -34.05 2.29
C CYS A 18 -34.52 -33.99 1.77
N LEU A 19 -33.88 -32.82 1.85
CA LEU A 19 -32.47 -32.60 1.47
C LEU A 19 -31.57 -32.58 2.73
N PRO A 20 -30.37 -33.19 2.70
CA PRO A 20 -29.45 -33.18 3.84
C PRO A 20 -28.79 -31.80 4.03
N ALA A 21 -28.66 -31.39 5.29
CA ALA A 21 -28.03 -30.14 5.68
C ALA A 21 -26.51 -30.18 5.42
N PHE A 22 -26.05 -29.36 4.47
CA PHE A 22 -24.63 -29.12 4.22
C PHE A 22 -24.15 -28.08 5.25
N VAL A 23 -23.26 -28.49 6.15
CA VAL A 23 -22.61 -27.56 7.09
C VAL A 23 -21.59 -26.74 6.30
N LEU A 24 -21.93 -25.48 6.01
CA LEU A 24 -20.98 -24.50 5.48
C LEU A 24 -19.97 -24.18 6.59
N GLY A 25 -18.76 -24.71 6.46
CA GLY A 25 -17.60 -24.20 7.19
C GLY A 25 -17.44 -22.72 6.85
N GLY A 26 -17.40 -21.86 7.87
CA GLY A 26 -17.12 -20.43 7.71
C GLY A 26 -15.72 -20.21 7.19
N GLY A 27 -15.55 -20.23 5.87
CA GLY A 27 -14.39 -19.68 5.21
C GLY A 27 -14.37 -18.18 5.48
N THR A 28 -13.30 -17.69 6.11
CA THR A 28 -13.01 -16.27 6.15
C THR A 28 -12.80 -15.80 4.72
N VAL A 29 -13.75 -15.02 4.20
CA VAL A 29 -13.60 -14.31 2.93
C VAL A 29 -12.44 -13.33 3.13
N ARG A 30 -11.25 -13.66 2.62
CA ARG A 30 -10.25 -12.63 2.34
C ARG A 30 -10.86 -11.74 1.28
N GLY A 31 -11.16 -10.49 1.62
CA GLY A 31 -11.53 -9.50 0.62
C GLY A 31 -10.38 -9.40 -0.37
N ASP A 32 -10.61 -9.85 -1.59
CA ASP A 32 -9.70 -9.61 -2.71
C ASP A 32 -9.86 -8.13 -3.04
N SER A 33 -9.08 -7.28 -2.40
CA SER A 33 -9.17 -5.84 -2.60
C SER A 33 -8.43 -5.52 -3.91
N SER A 34 -9.11 -5.71 -5.04
CA SER A 34 -8.59 -5.29 -6.34
C SER A 34 -8.46 -3.76 -6.38
N PRO A 35 -7.45 -3.20 -7.08
CA PRO A 35 -7.40 -1.76 -7.32
C PRO A 35 -8.68 -1.27 -8.00
N ALA A 36 -9.11 -0.06 -7.66
CA ALA A 36 -10.11 0.65 -8.45
C ALA A 36 -9.38 1.52 -9.48
N PHE A 37 -9.62 1.25 -10.75
CA PHE A 37 -8.99 1.96 -11.86
C PHE A 37 -9.79 3.20 -12.23
N SER A 38 -9.13 4.25 -12.70
CA SER A 38 -9.78 5.33 -13.42
C SER A 38 -8.79 5.95 -14.40
N GLY A 39 -9.33 6.72 -15.34
CA GLY A 39 -8.56 7.29 -16.43
C GLY A 39 -9.46 7.70 -17.56
N GLN A 40 -8.94 8.56 -18.42
CA GLN A 40 -9.61 9.04 -19.62
C GLN A 40 -8.56 9.56 -20.60
N ALA A 41 -8.82 9.38 -21.90
CA ALA A 41 -7.98 9.95 -22.94
C ALA A 41 -8.86 10.70 -23.94
N THR A 42 -8.42 11.88 -24.34
CA THR A 42 -9.16 12.77 -25.25
C THR A 42 -8.21 13.36 -26.27
N VAL A 43 -8.52 13.24 -27.56
CA VAL A 43 -7.68 13.80 -28.62
C VAL A 43 -7.77 15.32 -28.66
N VAL A 44 -8.97 15.91 -28.65
CA VAL A 44 -9.17 17.36 -28.60
C VAL A 44 -10.30 17.70 -27.63
N ARG A 45 -10.04 18.66 -26.74
CA ARG A 45 -11.07 19.40 -26.00
C ARG A 45 -10.82 20.89 -26.19
N ALA A 46 -11.77 21.60 -26.78
CA ALA A 46 -11.70 23.03 -27.01
C ALA A 46 -12.90 23.73 -26.36
N THR A 47 -12.66 24.75 -25.55
CA THR A 47 -13.70 25.59 -24.94
C THR A 47 -13.62 26.98 -25.55
N LEU A 48 -14.72 27.39 -26.20
CA LEU A 48 -14.87 28.71 -26.81
C LEU A 48 -15.96 29.48 -26.08
N PRO A 49 -15.78 30.77 -25.72
CA PRO A 49 -16.77 31.55 -24.98
C PRO A 49 -18.15 31.61 -25.65
N VAL A 50 -18.19 31.61 -26.99
CA VAL A 50 -19.44 31.74 -27.76
C VAL A 50 -19.99 30.39 -28.24
N ALA A 51 -19.12 29.46 -28.66
CA ALA A 51 -19.54 28.19 -29.26
C ALA A 51 -19.68 27.04 -28.24
N GLY A 52 -19.25 27.24 -27.00
CA GLY A 52 -19.24 26.21 -25.96
C GLY A 52 -18.05 25.25 -26.08
N THR A 53 -18.19 24.06 -25.51
CA THR A 53 -17.13 23.04 -25.48
C THR A 53 -17.30 22.03 -26.60
N ILE A 54 -16.22 21.81 -27.35
CA ILE A 54 -16.09 20.81 -28.41
C ILE A 54 -15.17 19.71 -27.88
N VAL A 55 -15.61 18.46 -27.98
CA VAL A 55 -14.84 17.28 -27.56
C VAL A 55 -14.80 16.28 -28.71
N LEU A 56 -13.60 15.83 -29.09
CA LEU A 56 -13.38 14.95 -30.23
C LEU A 56 -12.49 13.77 -29.83
N ALA A 57 -12.93 12.56 -30.20
CA ALA A 57 -12.32 11.28 -29.83
C ALA A 57 -11.93 11.21 -28.34
N ASP A 58 -12.95 11.05 -27.51
CA ASP A 58 -12.86 10.87 -26.07
C ASP A 58 -13.24 9.43 -25.71
N THR A 59 -12.40 8.76 -24.92
CA THR A 59 -12.72 7.40 -24.44
C THR A 59 -13.89 7.37 -23.47
N GLY A 60 -14.21 8.51 -22.84
CA GLY A 60 -14.97 8.56 -21.60
C GLY A 60 -14.16 8.03 -20.41
N PRO A 61 -14.73 8.12 -19.19
CA PRO A 61 -14.08 7.62 -17.99
C PRO A 61 -14.03 6.09 -18.00
N LEU A 62 -12.88 5.53 -17.61
CA LEU A 62 -12.71 4.11 -17.42
C LEU A 62 -13.54 3.61 -16.22
N PRO A 63 -14.22 2.46 -16.31
CA PRO A 63 -14.89 1.84 -15.17
C PRO A 63 -13.90 1.48 -14.06
N GLN A 64 -14.35 1.58 -12.80
CA GLN A 64 -13.54 1.22 -11.63
C GLN A 64 -13.09 -0.24 -11.62
N SER A 65 -13.83 -1.13 -12.28
CA SER A 65 -13.46 -2.54 -12.47
C SER A 65 -12.32 -2.75 -13.47
N GLY A 66 -11.87 -1.71 -14.17
CA GLY A 66 -10.93 -1.79 -15.27
C GLY A 66 -11.60 -2.09 -16.61
N GLY A 67 -10.82 -2.55 -17.58
CA GLY A 67 -11.23 -2.78 -18.96
C GLY A 67 -10.41 -1.95 -19.94
N ALA A 68 -10.87 -1.87 -21.19
CA ALA A 68 -10.23 -1.10 -22.25
C ALA A 68 -11.29 -0.30 -23.03
N LEU A 69 -11.03 1.00 -23.18
CA LEU A 69 -11.83 1.93 -23.97
C LEU A 69 -10.94 2.58 -25.03
N ASN A 70 -11.51 2.89 -26.19
CA ASN A 70 -10.81 3.64 -27.23
C ASN A 70 -11.79 4.54 -28.00
N ALA A 71 -11.24 5.59 -28.59
CA ALA A 71 -11.92 6.46 -29.52
C ALA A 71 -10.93 6.89 -30.62
N SER A 72 -11.41 7.06 -31.85
CA SER A 72 -10.56 7.47 -32.96
C SER A 72 -11.32 8.34 -33.95
N LEU A 73 -10.58 9.16 -34.67
CA LEU A 73 -11.07 9.99 -35.75
C LEU A 73 -10.00 10.04 -36.86
N LEU A 74 -10.44 10.07 -38.11
CA LEU A 74 -9.52 10.12 -39.25
C LEU A 74 -9.14 11.55 -39.59
N ASP A 75 -10.13 12.43 -39.69
CA ASP A 75 -9.95 13.84 -40.02
C ASP A 75 -10.84 14.68 -39.10
N VAL A 76 -10.31 15.81 -38.68
CA VAL A 76 -11.03 16.84 -37.92
C VAL A 76 -10.84 18.17 -38.60
N ALA A 77 -11.95 18.87 -38.79
CA ALA A 77 -11.97 20.28 -39.15
C ALA A 77 -13.04 20.98 -38.31
N VAL A 78 -12.60 21.80 -37.36
CA VAL A 78 -13.43 22.78 -36.67
C VAL A 78 -13.21 24.12 -37.35
N PRO A 79 -14.21 24.68 -38.05
CA PRO A 79 -14.05 25.91 -38.83
C PRO A 79 -13.43 27.04 -38.01
N ASN A 80 -12.40 27.67 -38.58
CA ASN A 80 -11.64 28.79 -37.99
C ASN A 80 -10.94 28.49 -36.65
N LEU A 81 -10.84 27.22 -36.24
CA LEU A 81 -10.18 26.85 -34.98
C LEU A 81 -9.12 25.78 -35.15
N LEU A 82 -9.45 24.63 -35.75
CA LEU A 82 -8.58 23.46 -35.65
C LEU A 82 -8.74 22.54 -36.86
N THR A 83 -7.61 22.07 -37.38
CA THR A 83 -7.54 20.90 -38.26
C THR A 83 -6.58 19.87 -37.66
N ALA A 84 -6.90 18.59 -37.81
CA ALA A 84 -6.08 17.50 -37.32
C ALA A 84 -6.40 16.21 -38.08
N GLU A 85 -5.46 15.29 -38.12
CA GLU A 85 -5.62 13.99 -38.77
C GLU A 85 -5.16 12.86 -37.85
N VAL A 86 -5.73 11.67 -38.05
CA VAL A 86 -5.38 10.43 -37.33
C VAL A 86 -5.32 10.64 -35.81
N GLY A 87 -6.47 10.94 -35.23
CA GLY A 87 -6.65 11.05 -33.79
C GLY A 87 -6.95 9.69 -33.19
N HIS A 88 -6.24 9.32 -32.13
CA HIS A 88 -6.51 8.11 -31.36
C HIS A 88 -6.39 8.38 -29.87
N ALA A 89 -7.35 7.89 -29.10
CA ALA A 89 -7.33 7.89 -27.65
C ALA A 89 -7.63 6.47 -27.14
N SER A 90 -6.90 6.05 -26.12
CA SER A 90 -7.05 4.73 -25.49
C SER A 90 -6.84 4.82 -23.99
N THR A 91 -7.68 4.11 -23.24
CA THR A 91 -7.59 4.02 -21.79
C THR A 91 -7.78 2.57 -21.36
N ILE A 92 -6.87 2.04 -20.55
CA ILE A 92 -6.83 0.64 -20.13
C ILE A 92 -6.54 0.55 -18.63
N GLY A 93 -7.38 -0.15 -17.88
CA GLY A 93 -7.13 -0.54 -16.50
C GLY A 93 -7.11 -2.05 -16.37
N GLN A 94 -6.00 -2.61 -15.92
CA GLN A 94 -5.83 -4.04 -15.75
C GLN A 94 -4.74 -4.35 -14.72
N GLY A 95 -5.01 -5.33 -13.86
CA GLY A 95 -4.05 -5.80 -12.86
C GLY A 95 -3.75 -4.73 -11.81
N ASP A 96 -2.54 -4.19 -11.87
CA ASP A 96 -2.03 -3.17 -10.95
C ASP A 96 -1.90 -1.79 -11.61
N ARG A 97 -2.40 -1.59 -12.83
CA ARG A 97 -2.13 -0.39 -13.63
C ARG A 97 -3.36 0.19 -14.32
N SER A 98 -3.44 1.52 -14.32
CA SER A 98 -4.27 2.31 -15.23
C SER A 98 -3.37 3.06 -16.21
N ARG A 99 -3.69 3.05 -17.50
CA ARG A 99 -2.90 3.64 -18.58
C ARG A 99 -3.82 4.36 -19.55
N SER A 100 -3.48 5.62 -19.84
CA SER A 100 -4.18 6.41 -20.84
C SER A 100 -3.18 7.00 -21.82
N ALA A 101 -3.57 7.08 -23.08
CA ALA A 101 -2.79 7.74 -24.11
C ALA A 101 -3.71 8.38 -25.15
N ALA A 102 -3.32 9.55 -25.63
CA ALA A 102 -3.94 10.22 -26.77
C ALA A 102 -2.86 10.68 -27.73
N SER A 103 -3.12 10.55 -29.04
CA SER A 103 -2.22 10.99 -30.09
C SER A 103 -2.98 11.60 -31.26
N VAL A 104 -2.31 12.50 -31.97
CA VAL A 104 -2.84 13.16 -33.17
C VAL A 104 -1.71 13.47 -34.14
N ALA A 105 -1.97 13.34 -35.43
CA ALA A 105 -1.08 13.74 -36.51
C ALA A 105 -1.53 15.05 -37.15
N ARG A 106 -0.57 15.80 -37.70
CA ARG A 106 -0.78 17.01 -38.52
C ARG A 106 -1.81 17.96 -37.91
N LEU A 107 -1.51 18.46 -36.72
CA LEU A 107 -2.31 19.45 -36.01
C LEU A 107 -2.03 20.84 -36.57
N ALA A 108 -3.10 21.62 -36.77
CA ALA A 108 -3.03 23.08 -36.84
C ALA A 108 -4.17 23.69 -36.01
N VAL A 109 -3.83 24.62 -35.11
CA VAL A 109 -4.78 25.39 -34.30
C VAL A 109 -4.63 26.86 -34.63
N THR A 110 -5.75 27.56 -34.80
CA THR A 110 -5.80 29.01 -34.96
C THR A 110 -6.68 29.61 -33.87
N ALA A 111 -6.13 30.47 -33.02
CA ALA A 111 -6.87 31.12 -31.94
C ALA A 111 -6.36 32.53 -31.69
N GLY A 112 -7.25 33.52 -31.76
CA GLY A 112 -6.92 34.92 -31.48
C GLY A 112 -5.81 35.50 -32.36
N GLY A 113 -5.71 35.04 -33.61
CA GLY A 113 -4.66 35.43 -34.55
C GLY A 113 -3.32 34.68 -34.37
N ASN A 114 -3.23 33.77 -33.39
CA ASN A 114 -2.08 32.90 -33.22
C ASN A 114 -2.29 31.58 -33.97
N THR A 115 -1.21 31.03 -34.55
CA THR A 115 -1.18 29.69 -35.13
C THR A 115 -0.25 28.78 -34.35
N VAL A 116 -0.70 27.53 -34.13
CA VAL A 116 0.09 26.49 -33.48
C VAL A 116 -0.03 25.21 -34.30
N GLU A 117 1.10 24.71 -34.80
CA GLU A 117 1.17 23.58 -35.72
C GLU A 117 2.15 22.53 -35.19
N ALA A 118 1.85 21.25 -35.41
CA ALA A 118 2.78 20.16 -35.12
C ALA A 118 2.47 18.93 -35.98
N GLU A 119 3.51 18.19 -36.37
CA GLU A 119 3.35 17.00 -37.22
C GLU A 119 2.81 15.80 -36.44
N PHE A 120 3.14 15.69 -35.15
CA PHE A 120 2.67 14.64 -34.27
C PHE A 120 2.67 15.12 -32.82
N LEU A 121 1.63 14.77 -32.07
CA LEU A 121 1.60 14.90 -30.62
C LEU A 121 1.11 13.60 -30.01
N ARG A 122 1.68 13.26 -28.85
CA ARG A 122 1.20 12.17 -28.00
C ARG A 122 1.35 12.54 -26.54
N ALA A 123 0.34 12.21 -25.73
CA ALA A 123 0.45 12.19 -24.28
C ALA A 123 0.24 10.76 -23.77
N SER A 124 0.92 10.42 -22.67
CA SER A 124 0.76 9.15 -21.98
C SER A 124 0.77 9.39 -20.47
N ALA A 125 -0.20 8.80 -19.78
CA ALA A 125 -0.32 8.79 -18.33
C ALA A 125 -0.41 7.34 -17.84
N VAL A 126 0.28 7.02 -16.76
CA VAL A 126 0.28 5.69 -16.14
C VAL A 126 0.21 5.82 -14.63
N ALA A 127 -0.79 5.22 -14.02
CA ALA A 127 -0.90 5.03 -12.57
C ALA A 127 -0.72 3.54 -12.23
N THR A 128 0.01 3.24 -11.17
CA THR A 128 0.38 1.88 -10.74
C THR A 128 0.20 1.71 -9.23
N CYS A 129 -0.37 0.57 -8.82
CA CYS A 129 -0.41 0.15 -7.44
C CYS A 129 0.79 -0.71 -7.05
N ALA A 130 1.39 -0.37 -5.90
CA ALA A 130 2.44 -1.15 -5.27
C ALA A 130 2.15 -1.29 -3.75
N PRO A 131 2.88 -2.14 -3.01
CA PRO A 131 2.69 -2.30 -1.56
C PRO A 131 2.80 -1.00 -0.72
N GLY A 132 3.38 0.08 -1.27
CA GLY A 132 3.47 1.41 -0.66
C GLY A 132 2.35 2.39 -1.08
N GLY A 133 1.34 1.93 -1.81
CA GLY A 133 0.26 2.76 -2.36
C GLY A 133 0.38 3.00 -3.86
N GLY A 134 -0.39 3.99 -4.33
CA GLY A 134 -0.40 4.40 -5.74
C GLY A 134 0.82 5.24 -6.10
N SER A 135 1.30 5.07 -7.32
CA SER A 135 2.32 5.90 -7.96
C SER A 135 1.87 6.23 -9.38
N ALA A 136 2.24 7.39 -9.92
CA ALA A 136 1.86 7.83 -11.25
C ALA A 136 3.03 8.49 -11.98
N SER A 137 3.02 8.38 -13.31
CA SER A 137 4.03 8.95 -14.20
C SER A 137 3.41 9.34 -15.52
N GLY A 138 3.99 10.37 -16.15
CA GLY A 138 3.44 10.99 -17.34
C GLY A 138 4.52 11.52 -18.25
N GLN A 139 4.24 11.52 -19.55
CA GLN A 139 5.13 12.08 -20.58
C GLN A 139 4.35 12.48 -21.82
N SER A 140 4.92 13.41 -22.58
CA SER A 140 4.45 13.75 -23.92
C SER A 140 5.57 13.71 -24.96
N GLU A 141 5.18 13.55 -26.22
CA GLU A 141 6.04 13.58 -27.40
C GLU A 141 5.42 14.55 -28.40
N LEU A 142 6.22 15.48 -28.92
CA LEU A 142 5.81 16.46 -29.91
C LEU A 142 6.85 16.53 -31.02
N ALA A 143 6.42 16.37 -32.27
CA ALA A 143 7.28 16.48 -33.44
C ALA A 143 6.96 17.77 -34.22
N ALA A 144 8.03 18.49 -34.59
CA ALA A 144 7.97 19.70 -35.43
C ALA A 144 6.95 20.75 -34.95
N LEU A 145 6.99 21.10 -33.65
CA LEU A 145 6.14 22.15 -33.11
C LEU A 145 6.56 23.53 -33.66
N VAL A 146 5.60 24.25 -34.24
CA VAL A 146 5.75 25.60 -34.78
C VAL A 146 4.66 26.49 -34.18
N ILE A 147 5.05 27.64 -33.66
CA ILE A 147 4.12 28.65 -33.13
C ILE A 147 4.35 29.95 -33.90
N ASN A 148 3.29 30.50 -34.51
CA ASN A 148 3.35 31.73 -35.32
C ASN A 148 4.47 31.71 -36.37
N GLY A 149 4.67 30.56 -37.02
CA GLY A 149 5.72 30.35 -38.03
C GLY A 149 7.14 30.20 -37.48
N GLN A 150 7.34 30.17 -36.16
CA GLN A 150 8.64 29.94 -35.52
C GLN A 150 8.72 28.53 -34.92
N PRO A 151 9.76 27.75 -35.25
CA PRO A 151 9.94 26.43 -34.64
C PRO A 151 10.26 26.55 -33.15
N VAL A 152 9.68 25.66 -32.35
CA VAL A 152 9.87 25.62 -30.89
C VAL A 152 10.68 24.39 -30.51
N VAL A 153 11.74 24.58 -29.72
CA VAL A 153 12.50 23.47 -29.14
C VAL A 153 11.73 22.91 -27.95
N VAL A 154 11.34 21.63 -28.04
CA VAL A 154 10.67 20.90 -26.96
C VAL A 154 11.72 20.32 -26.03
N SER A 155 11.74 20.80 -24.78
CA SER A 155 12.75 20.41 -23.78
C SER A 155 12.50 19.03 -23.16
N GLY A 156 11.26 18.54 -23.23
CA GLY A 156 10.80 17.34 -22.52
C GLY A 156 10.52 17.57 -21.03
N ALA A 157 10.84 18.75 -20.47
CA ALA A 157 10.48 19.09 -19.09
C ALA A 157 8.95 19.26 -18.96
N PRO A 158 8.36 18.93 -17.81
CA PRO A 158 6.95 19.24 -17.54
C PRO A 158 6.69 20.75 -17.57
N ASN A 159 5.52 21.13 -18.07
CA ASN A 159 4.97 22.49 -18.02
C ASN A 159 5.87 23.55 -18.70
N GLN A 160 6.44 23.24 -19.87
CA GLN A 160 7.19 24.22 -20.65
C GLN A 160 6.23 25.23 -21.30
N THR A 161 6.34 26.51 -20.94
CA THR A 161 5.45 27.56 -21.46
C THR A 161 6.10 28.40 -22.56
N VAL A 162 5.33 28.71 -23.60
CA VAL A 162 5.65 29.70 -24.64
C VAL A 162 4.57 30.78 -24.63
N MET A 163 4.98 32.04 -24.42
CA MET A 163 4.05 33.16 -24.43
C MET A 163 3.61 33.52 -25.85
N LEU A 164 2.32 33.81 -26.01
CA LEU A 164 1.72 34.27 -27.26
C LEU A 164 1.49 35.79 -27.23
N PRO A 165 1.56 36.45 -28.40
CA PRO A 165 1.00 37.79 -28.59
C PRO A 165 -0.45 37.89 -28.06
N GLY A 166 -0.77 39.05 -27.48
CA GLY A 166 -2.11 39.30 -26.92
C GLY A 166 -2.33 38.72 -25.51
N GLY A 167 -1.27 38.22 -24.86
CA GLY A 167 -1.34 37.73 -23.47
C GLY A 167 -1.82 36.29 -23.33
N GLY A 168 -1.84 35.53 -24.43
CA GLY A 168 -2.05 34.08 -24.38
C GLY A 168 -0.76 33.32 -24.10
N GLU A 169 -0.89 32.00 -24.00
CA GLU A 169 0.23 31.08 -23.79
C GLU A 169 -0.04 29.70 -24.38
N VAL A 170 1.04 28.97 -24.60
CA VAL A 170 1.02 27.55 -24.96
C VAL A 170 1.85 26.79 -23.93
N ILE A 171 1.24 25.82 -23.26
CA ILE A 171 1.90 24.95 -22.30
C ILE A 171 2.14 23.59 -22.98
N ILE A 172 3.40 23.19 -23.05
CA ILE A 172 3.89 21.95 -23.65
C ILE A 172 4.19 20.96 -22.52
N ASN A 173 3.80 19.70 -22.71
CA ASN A 173 3.96 18.66 -21.69
C ASN A 173 3.37 19.11 -20.35
N GLU A 174 2.14 19.63 -20.37
CA GLU A 174 1.48 20.07 -19.16
C GLU A 174 1.17 18.84 -18.30
N GLN A 175 1.69 18.82 -17.07
CA GLN A 175 1.47 17.73 -16.13
C GLN A 175 0.94 18.29 -14.82
N ASN A 176 -0.20 17.74 -14.39
CA ASN A 176 -0.82 18.04 -13.10
C ASN A 176 -1.13 16.74 -12.35
N SER A 177 -1.07 16.79 -11.02
CA SER A 177 -1.31 15.65 -10.14
C SER A 177 -1.99 16.11 -8.85
N ASN A 178 -3.01 15.36 -8.43
CA ASN A 178 -3.71 15.56 -7.16
C ASN A 178 -3.27 14.57 -6.08
N GLY A 179 -2.31 13.69 -6.38
CA GLY A 179 -1.80 12.72 -5.43
C GLY A 179 -0.88 11.66 -6.08
N PRO A 180 -0.25 10.80 -5.26
CA PRO A 180 0.78 9.87 -5.73
C PRO A 180 0.34 8.96 -6.88
N GLY A 181 -0.91 8.51 -6.88
CA GLY A 181 -1.48 7.61 -7.89
C GLY A 181 -2.35 8.31 -8.94
N ASP A 182 -2.23 9.62 -9.12
CA ASP A 182 -3.04 10.45 -10.02
C ASP A 182 -2.13 11.31 -10.91
N ILE A 183 -2.38 11.31 -12.22
CA ILE A 183 -1.72 12.24 -13.13
C ILE A 183 -2.57 12.54 -14.36
N THR A 184 -2.58 13.80 -14.78
CA THR A 184 -3.07 14.25 -16.08
C THR A 184 -1.93 14.84 -16.87
N VAL A 185 -1.78 14.40 -18.11
CA VAL A 185 -0.80 14.91 -19.08
C VAL A 185 -1.52 15.43 -20.30
N ASN A 186 -1.29 16.69 -20.63
CA ASN A 186 -1.69 17.25 -21.93
C ASN A 186 -0.43 17.46 -22.77
N ALA A 187 -0.42 16.96 -24.00
CA ALA A 187 0.74 17.18 -24.87
C ALA A 187 0.88 18.68 -25.17
N LEU A 188 -0.24 19.36 -25.41
CA LEU A 188 -0.32 20.77 -25.72
C LEU A 188 -1.59 21.40 -25.14
N HIS A 189 -1.45 22.55 -24.49
CA HIS A 189 -2.55 23.35 -23.97
C HIS A 189 -2.39 24.79 -24.45
N VAL A 190 -3.29 25.26 -25.31
CA VAL A 190 -3.29 26.60 -25.89
C VAL A 190 -4.34 27.45 -25.20
N ILE A 191 -3.92 28.51 -24.54
CA ILE A 191 -4.78 29.42 -23.79
C ILE A 191 -4.70 30.80 -24.42
N VAL A 192 -5.81 31.29 -24.94
CA VAL A 192 -5.95 32.66 -25.43
C VAL A 192 -7.11 33.33 -24.69
N PRO A 193 -6.82 34.15 -23.66
CA PRO A 193 -7.84 34.72 -22.78
C PRO A 193 -8.98 35.38 -23.54
N GLY A 194 -10.22 35.02 -23.20
CA GLY A 194 -11.43 35.55 -23.83
C GLY A 194 -11.70 35.05 -25.26
N VAL A 195 -10.86 34.15 -25.80
CA VAL A 195 -11.00 33.64 -27.17
C VAL A 195 -11.12 32.12 -27.20
N ALA A 196 -10.16 31.39 -26.63
CA ALA A 196 -10.13 29.93 -26.68
C ALA A 196 -9.26 29.32 -25.57
N ASP A 197 -9.65 28.14 -25.11
CA ASP A 197 -8.90 27.23 -24.26
C ASP A 197 -8.91 25.86 -24.96
N VAL A 198 -7.77 25.39 -25.44
CA VAL A 198 -7.68 24.21 -26.31
C VAL A 198 -6.64 23.25 -25.77
N VAL A 199 -7.09 22.07 -25.36
CA VAL A 199 -6.25 20.94 -24.94
C VAL A 199 -6.18 19.92 -26.06
N ILE A 200 -4.97 19.55 -26.45
CA ILE A 200 -4.68 18.55 -27.48
C ILE A 200 -3.89 17.40 -26.87
N ALA A 201 -4.34 16.18 -27.18
CA ALA A 201 -3.85 14.92 -26.66
C ALA A 201 -3.75 14.95 -25.13
N SER A 202 -4.89 14.79 -24.47
CA SER A 202 -5.00 14.65 -23.03
C SER A 202 -5.03 13.17 -22.63
N ALA A 203 -4.24 12.81 -21.63
CA ALA A 203 -4.23 11.49 -21.01
C ALA A 203 -4.26 11.65 -19.50
N HIS A 204 -5.31 11.14 -18.87
CA HIS A 204 -5.48 11.08 -17.42
C HIS A 204 -5.44 9.64 -16.96
N ALA A 205 -4.67 9.33 -15.92
CA ALA A 205 -4.67 8.03 -15.28
C ALA A 205 -4.62 8.19 -13.77
N ASP A 206 -5.51 7.49 -13.08
CA ASP A 206 -5.47 7.37 -11.64
C ASP A 206 -5.79 5.94 -11.18
N ILE A 207 -5.35 5.60 -9.98
CA ILE A 207 -5.60 4.30 -9.39
C ILE A 207 -5.76 4.42 -7.88
N THR A 208 -6.85 3.86 -7.35
CA THR A 208 -7.03 3.70 -5.91
C THR A 208 -6.56 2.31 -5.53
N CYS A 209 -5.47 2.27 -4.78
CA CYS A 209 -4.90 1.01 -4.33
C CYS A 209 -5.64 0.48 -3.12
N PRO A 210 -5.78 -0.85 -3.01
CA PRO A 210 -6.22 -1.44 -1.77
C PRO A 210 -5.28 -1.02 -0.63
N GLY A 211 -5.87 -0.67 0.51
CA GLY A 211 -5.11 -0.55 1.74
C GLY A 211 -4.46 -1.90 2.09
N PRO A 212 -3.37 -1.90 2.89
CA PRO A 212 -2.84 -3.14 3.42
C PRO A 212 -3.97 -3.90 4.13
N PRO A 213 -4.02 -5.24 4.03
CA PRO A 213 -4.99 -6.01 4.78
C PRO A 213 -4.92 -5.61 6.26
N PRO A 214 -6.05 -5.53 6.98
CA PRO A 214 -6.03 -5.27 8.41
C PRO A 214 -5.03 -6.24 9.06
N GLN A 215 -4.04 -5.71 9.78
CA GLN A 215 -3.16 -6.59 10.54
C GLN A 215 -4.03 -7.40 11.50
N PRO A 216 -3.83 -8.74 11.61
CA PRO A 216 -4.49 -9.51 12.65
C PRO A 216 -4.22 -8.83 13.99
N PRO A 217 -5.22 -8.73 14.90
CA PRO A 217 -4.94 -8.30 16.26
C PRO A 217 -3.84 -9.22 16.81
N CYS A 218 -2.70 -8.64 17.17
CA CYS A 218 -1.56 -9.41 17.63
C CYS A 218 -1.88 -9.96 19.02
N ALA A 219 -2.42 -11.18 19.05
CA ALA A 219 -2.68 -11.92 20.28
C ALA A 219 -1.35 -12.51 20.77
N GLY A 220 -0.76 -11.88 21.78
CA GLY A 220 0.44 -12.35 22.45
C GLY A 220 0.57 -11.69 23.82
N SER A 221 1.06 -12.42 24.82
CA SER A 221 1.44 -11.83 26.11
C SER A 221 2.94 -11.60 26.11
N ASP A 222 3.41 -10.63 26.91
CA ASP A 222 4.84 -10.42 27.09
C ASP A 222 5.42 -11.54 27.99
N PHE A 223 6.43 -12.24 27.50
CA PHE A 223 7.18 -13.25 28.25
C PHE A 223 8.63 -13.35 27.76
N VAL A 224 9.50 -13.83 28.64
CA VAL A 224 10.91 -14.11 28.35
C VAL A 224 11.19 -15.58 28.61
N THR A 225 12.03 -16.17 27.78
CA THR A 225 12.61 -17.49 28.00
C THR A 225 14.13 -17.41 27.87
N GLY A 226 14.84 -18.34 28.46
CA GLY A 226 16.27 -18.40 28.28
C GLY A 226 16.94 -19.50 29.06
N GLY A 227 18.18 -19.77 28.69
CA GLY A 227 19.00 -20.75 29.35
C GLY A 227 20.43 -20.67 28.87
N GLY A 228 21.35 -21.08 29.72
CA GLY A 228 22.77 -20.93 29.45
C GLY A 228 23.62 -21.10 30.68
N TRP A 229 24.78 -20.46 30.64
CA TRP A 229 25.66 -20.39 31.80
C TRP A 229 26.39 -19.04 31.88
N ILE A 230 26.68 -18.65 33.10
CA ILE A 230 27.53 -17.50 33.44
C ILE A 230 28.72 -17.98 34.30
N VAL A 231 29.76 -17.16 34.41
CA VAL A 231 30.84 -17.41 35.38
C VAL A 231 30.32 -17.10 36.77
N SER A 232 30.39 -18.05 37.70
CA SER A 232 29.94 -17.87 39.07
C SER A 232 30.93 -17.04 39.89
N PRO A 233 30.55 -16.52 41.07
CA PRO A 233 31.45 -15.74 41.92
C PRO A 233 32.74 -16.48 42.32
N SER A 234 32.68 -17.82 42.35
CA SER A 234 33.83 -18.69 42.64
C SER A 234 34.71 -18.98 41.41
N GLY A 235 34.37 -18.44 40.24
CA GLY A 235 35.04 -18.69 38.96
C GLY A 235 34.59 -19.98 38.25
N GLY A 236 33.63 -20.72 38.82
CA GLY A 236 33.04 -21.92 38.21
C GLY A 236 31.99 -21.58 37.14
N ARG A 237 31.43 -22.61 36.50
CA ARG A 237 30.25 -22.44 35.63
C ARG A 237 28.97 -22.51 36.46
N ALA A 238 28.13 -21.50 36.34
CA ALA A 238 26.78 -21.51 36.87
C ALA A 238 25.77 -21.63 35.73
N ASN A 239 25.07 -22.75 35.67
CA ASN A 239 24.07 -23.05 34.64
C ASN A 239 22.69 -22.60 35.11
N PHE A 240 21.89 -22.07 34.18
CA PHE A 240 20.52 -21.67 34.46
C PHE A 240 19.56 -21.99 33.32
N ALA A 241 18.28 -22.10 33.69
CA ALA A 241 17.14 -22.02 32.79
C ALA A 241 16.09 -21.13 33.44
N VAL A 242 15.52 -20.21 32.67
CA VAL A 242 14.58 -19.22 33.17
C VAL A 242 13.44 -19.02 32.17
N ALA A 243 12.23 -18.89 32.70
CA ALA A 243 11.11 -18.34 31.96
C ALA A 243 10.27 -17.48 32.90
N GLY A 244 9.71 -16.39 32.40
CA GLY A 244 8.83 -15.51 33.14
C GLY A 244 7.90 -14.75 32.20
N GLY A 245 6.65 -14.54 32.59
CA GLY A 245 5.73 -13.74 31.80
C GLY A 245 4.30 -13.81 32.31
N LEU A 246 3.40 -13.18 31.56
CA LEU A 246 1.96 -13.27 31.79
C LEU A 246 1.36 -14.31 30.83
N LYS A 247 0.63 -15.28 31.35
CA LYS A 247 -0.15 -16.22 30.55
C LYS A 247 -1.61 -16.08 30.94
N ASN A 248 -2.44 -15.57 30.04
CA ASN A 248 -3.85 -15.24 30.30
C ASN A 248 -4.06 -14.32 31.52
N GLY A 249 -3.16 -13.35 31.71
CA GLY A 249 -3.20 -12.42 32.85
C GLY A 249 -2.68 -12.98 34.18
N ALA A 250 -2.26 -14.26 34.23
CA ALA A 250 -1.63 -14.86 35.40
C ALA A 250 -0.11 -14.98 35.22
N LEU A 251 0.65 -14.78 36.30
CA LEU A 251 2.10 -14.99 36.29
C LEU A 251 2.43 -16.46 36.02
N SER A 252 3.37 -16.69 35.11
CA SER A 252 3.84 -18.03 34.75
C SER A 252 5.34 -18.00 34.49
N GLY A 253 6.02 -19.12 34.76
CA GLY A 253 7.45 -19.22 34.59
C GLY A 253 8.10 -20.25 35.49
N HIS A 254 9.43 -20.29 35.47
CA HIS A 254 10.25 -21.12 36.33
C HIS A 254 11.69 -20.58 36.39
N LEU A 255 12.42 -21.03 37.41
CA LEU A 255 13.86 -20.87 37.52
C LEU A 255 14.50 -22.22 37.84
N GLN A 256 15.58 -22.55 37.15
CA GLN A 256 16.53 -23.58 37.56
C GLN A 256 17.91 -22.95 37.54
N PHE A 257 18.70 -23.16 38.60
CA PHE A 257 20.07 -22.67 38.67
C PHE A 257 20.95 -23.64 39.44
N ILE A 258 22.14 -23.91 38.94
CA ILE A 258 23.16 -24.73 39.61
C ILE A 258 24.50 -24.04 39.42
N ASP A 259 25.13 -23.61 40.51
CA ASP A 259 26.55 -23.26 40.49
C ASP A 259 27.40 -24.51 40.70
N HIS A 260 28.19 -24.90 39.70
CA HIS A 260 29.09 -26.06 39.78
C HIS A 260 30.40 -25.77 40.53
N GLY A 261 30.62 -24.52 40.96
CA GLY A 261 31.67 -24.14 41.89
C GLY A 261 31.26 -24.41 43.33
N ALA A 262 31.42 -23.41 44.20
CA ALA A 262 31.06 -23.47 45.62
C ALA A 262 29.69 -22.82 45.93
N GLY A 263 28.75 -22.86 44.98
CA GLY A 263 27.45 -22.20 45.09
C GLY A 263 26.25 -23.15 45.20
N PRO A 264 25.02 -22.59 45.23
CA PRO A 264 23.81 -23.34 45.56
C PRO A 264 23.19 -24.05 44.36
N ARG A 265 22.29 -24.99 44.66
CA ARG A 265 21.28 -25.52 43.72
C ARG A 265 19.94 -24.88 44.01
N VAL A 266 19.33 -24.29 43.00
CA VAL A 266 18.07 -23.54 43.12
C VAL A 266 17.04 -24.08 42.16
N LYS A 267 15.85 -24.34 42.69
CA LYS A 267 14.65 -24.66 41.91
C LYS A 267 13.54 -23.70 42.27
N GLY A 268 13.14 -22.85 41.32
CA GLY A 268 11.96 -22.00 41.45
C GLY A 268 10.70 -22.84 41.68
N THR A 269 9.91 -22.45 42.68
CA THR A 269 8.64 -23.08 43.06
C THR A 269 7.43 -22.22 42.71
N GLY A 270 7.65 -20.96 42.33
CA GLY A 270 6.62 -20.04 41.85
C GLY A 270 7.21 -18.75 41.27
N VAL A 271 6.36 -17.98 40.59
CA VAL A 271 6.66 -16.61 40.12
C VAL A 271 5.72 -15.67 40.84
N THR A 272 6.28 -14.63 41.48
CA THR A 272 5.53 -13.64 42.27
C THR A 272 5.55 -12.26 41.62
N ALA A 273 6.49 -11.98 40.72
CA ALA A 273 6.49 -10.76 39.91
C ALA A 273 7.11 -11.00 38.54
N TYR A 274 6.63 -10.24 37.56
CA TYR A 274 7.21 -10.10 36.22
C TYR A 274 7.08 -8.63 35.81
N VAL A 275 8.20 -7.96 35.58
CA VAL A 275 8.24 -6.53 35.30
C VAL A 275 9.06 -6.26 34.04
N VAL A 276 8.49 -5.45 33.14
CA VAL A 276 9.22 -4.88 32.00
C VAL A 276 10.09 -3.74 32.52
N THR A 277 11.41 -3.93 32.52
CA THR A 277 12.36 -2.93 33.03
C THR A 277 13.02 -2.11 31.92
N GLY A 278 12.85 -2.50 30.67
CA GLY A 278 13.40 -1.84 29.48
C GLY A 278 13.03 -2.55 28.19
N PRO A 279 13.47 -2.05 27.02
CA PRO A 279 13.13 -2.63 25.72
C PRO A 279 13.52 -4.11 25.60
N SER A 280 14.72 -4.47 26.06
CA SER A 280 15.26 -5.83 26.03
C SER A 280 15.34 -6.51 27.40
N THR A 281 14.93 -5.84 28.49
CA THR A 281 15.18 -6.31 29.85
C THR A 281 13.91 -6.67 30.61
N ARG A 282 13.97 -7.75 31.39
CA ARG A 282 12.87 -8.22 32.23
C ARG A 282 13.37 -8.57 33.63
N HIS A 283 12.54 -8.28 34.62
CA HIS A 283 12.77 -8.64 36.02
C HIS A 283 11.73 -9.67 36.46
N ILE A 284 12.18 -10.72 37.13
CA ILE A 284 11.36 -11.84 37.60
C ILE A 284 11.65 -12.06 39.09
N GLU A 285 10.61 -12.13 39.90
CA GLU A 285 10.71 -12.56 41.29
C GLU A 285 9.94 -13.85 41.51
N GLY A 286 10.36 -14.64 42.50
CA GLY A 286 9.59 -15.81 42.91
C GLY A 286 10.08 -16.51 44.16
N THR A 287 9.37 -17.56 44.52
CA THR A 287 9.76 -18.49 45.59
C THR A 287 10.65 -19.59 45.02
N ALA A 288 11.58 -20.10 45.80
CA ALA A 288 12.47 -21.19 45.40
C ALA A 288 12.74 -22.16 46.56
N ASP A 289 13.15 -23.36 46.17
CA ASP A 289 13.94 -24.27 46.99
C ASP A 289 15.43 -23.99 46.70
N ILE A 290 16.19 -23.67 47.75
CA ILE A 290 17.62 -23.37 47.71
C ILE A 290 18.29 -24.42 48.60
N ASP A 291 18.99 -25.39 47.99
CA ASP A 291 19.62 -26.53 48.69
C ASP A 291 18.68 -27.27 49.67
N ASN A 292 17.44 -27.51 49.26
CA ASN A 292 16.36 -28.13 50.04
C ASN A 292 15.76 -27.27 51.15
N MET A 293 16.03 -25.95 51.15
CA MET A 293 15.44 -24.99 52.07
C MET A 293 14.59 -23.95 51.32
N PRO A 294 13.42 -23.56 51.84
CA PRO A 294 12.59 -22.55 51.20
C PRO A 294 13.26 -21.17 51.20
N GLY A 295 13.14 -20.44 50.10
CA GLY A 295 13.68 -19.10 49.90
C GLY A 295 12.99 -18.32 48.79
N ARG A 296 13.59 -17.19 48.40
CA ARG A 296 13.15 -16.35 47.28
C ARG A 296 14.29 -16.06 46.32
N TYR A 297 13.94 -15.79 45.06
CA TYR A 297 14.86 -15.34 44.03
C TYR A 297 14.36 -14.05 43.37
N GLN A 298 15.33 -13.27 42.88
CA GLN A 298 15.14 -12.18 41.93
C GLN A 298 16.08 -12.45 40.75
N VAL A 299 15.55 -12.34 39.54
CA VAL A 299 16.30 -12.54 38.30
C VAL A 299 16.10 -11.35 37.38
N ASP A 300 17.20 -10.80 36.88
CA ASP A 300 17.20 -9.86 35.77
C ASP A 300 17.80 -10.54 34.54
N VAL A 301 17.12 -10.38 33.40
CA VAL A 301 17.60 -10.87 32.10
C VAL A 301 17.59 -9.75 31.07
N ALA A 302 18.52 -9.82 30.12
CA ALA A 302 18.58 -8.95 28.96
C ALA A 302 18.81 -9.77 27.69
N ASP A 303 17.96 -9.55 26.69
CA ASP A 303 18.08 -10.10 25.33
C ASP A 303 18.70 -9.03 24.43
N ASN A 304 20.01 -9.08 24.23
CA ASN A 304 20.76 -8.02 23.55
C ASN A 304 21.24 -8.42 22.15
N GLY A 305 20.87 -9.62 21.68
CA GLY A 305 21.01 -10.03 20.29
C GLY A 305 21.41 -11.47 20.10
N GLU A 306 21.15 -11.98 18.90
CA GLU A 306 21.38 -13.38 18.53
C GLU A 306 22.66 -13.56 17.68
N PRO A 307 23.57 -14.49 18.05
CA PRO A 307 23.48 -15.42 19.19
C PRO A 307 23.81 -14.76 20.54
N GLY A 308 23.17 -15.23 21.63
CA GLY A 308 23.27 -14.66 22.97
C GLY A 308 24.61 -14.75 23.71
N HIS A 309 25.63 -15.38 23.09
CA HIS A 309 26.96 -15.52 23.70
C HIS A 309 27.69 -14.17 23.74
N ASP A 310 28.22 -13.80 24.91
CA ASP A 310 28.85 -12.50 25.18
C ASP A 310 27.95 -11.26 24.95
N THR A 311 26.65 -11.44 24.70
CA THR A 311 25.69 -10.35 24.43
C THR A 311 24.57 -10.32 25.46
N ASP A 312 23.92 -11.46 25.67
CA ASP A 312 22.83 -11.59 26.63
C ASP A 312 23.35 -11.59 28.07
N ALA A 313 22.50 -11.13 28.99
CA ALA A 313 22.86 -11.03 30.39
C ALA A 313 21.86 -11.79 31.27
N PHE A 314 22.40 -12.40 32.33
CA PHE A 314 21.64 -13.02 33.41
C PHE A 314 22.19 -12.56 34.76
N SER A 315 21.31 -12.21 35.68
CA SER A 315 21.63 -11.86 37.07
C SER A 315 20.66 -12.57 37.99
N LEU A 316 21.18 -13.19 39.05
CA LEU A 316 20.42 -13.86 40.10
C LEU A 316 20.80 -13.28 41.46
N THR A 317 19.79 -12.95 42.26
CA THR A 317 19.92 -12.65 43.70
C THR A 317 19.00 -13.57 44.50
N LEU A 318 19.55 -14.23 45.51
CA LEU A 318 18.80 -15.12 46.40
C LEU A 318 18.58 -14.48 47.78
N SER A 319 17.51 -14.90 48.46
CA SER A 319 17.23 -14.48 49.84
C SER A 319 18.31 -14.85 50.86
N THR A 320 19.21 -15.78 50.51
CA THR A 320 20.38 -16.16 51.33
C THR A 320 21.51 -15.13 51.26
N GLY A 321 21.41 -14.14 50.36
CA GLY A 321 22.48 -13.18 50.05
C GLY A 321 23.42 -13.63 48.94
N TYR A 322 23.26 -14.85 48.41
CA TYR A 322 24.03 -15.30 47.24
C TYR A 322 23.62 -14.53 45.99
N THR A 323 24.60 -14.07 45.22
CA THR A 323 24.41 -13.39 43.94
C THR A 323 25.29 -14.01 42.86
N ALA A 324 24.79 -14.07 41.63
CA ALA A 324 25.57 -14.47 40.46
C ALA A 324 25.08 -13.68 39.24
N SER A 325 25.98 -12.99 38.56
CA SER A 325 25.63 -12.18 37.39
C SER A 325 26.74 -12.16 36.35
N GLY A 326 26.36 -12.00 35.08
CA GLY A 326 27.32 -11.85 34.00
C GLY A 326 26.68 -11.93 32.62
N LEU A 327 27.50 -11.69 31.61
CA LEU A 327 27.19 -12.05 30.23
C LEU A 327 27.19 -13.58 30.08
N LEU A 328 26.40 -14.09 29.14
CA LEU A 328 26.34 -15.53 28.92
C LEU A 328 27.64 -16.02 28.28
N GLY A 329 28.32 -16.95 28.96
CA GLY A 329 29.42 -17.71 28.35
C GLY A 329 28.92 -18.77 27.36
N GLY A 330 27.60 -18.92 27.24
CA GLY A 330 26.91 -19.75 26.26
C GLY A 330 25.45 -19.92 26.62
N GLY A 331 24.56 -19.90 25.62
CA GLY A 331 23.11 -19.90 25.81
C GLY A 331 22.44 -18.78 25.01
N ASN A 332 21.17 -18.53 25.32
CA ASN A 332 20.39 -17.44 24.75
C ASN A 332 19.27 -17.03 25.72
N ILE A 333 18.97 -15.73 25.77
CA ILE A 333 17.72 -15.18 26.27
C ILE A 333 16.87 -14.82 25.04
N GLN A 334 15.58 -15.07 25.09
CA GLN A 334 14.64 -14.69 24.03
C GLN A 334 13.47 -13.94 24.65
N LEU A 335 13.31 -12.70 24.22
CA LEU A 335 12.17 -11.88 24.57
C LEU A 335 11.05 -12.05 23.54
N HIS A 336 9.85 -12.29 24.04
CA HIS A 336 8.64 -12.41 23.25
C HIS A 336 7.68 -11.31 23.68
N SER A 337 7.65 -10.21 22.93
CA SER A 337 6.73 -9.10 23.16
C SER A 337 5.54 -9.15 22.20
N PRO A 338 4.34 -8.68 22.63
CA PRO A 338 3.25 -8.44 21.69
C PRO A 338 3.69 -7.39 20.66
N CYS A 339 3.32 -7.58 19.40
CA CYS A 339 3.54 -6.55 18.40
C CYS A 339 2.73 -5.30 18.78
N HIS A 340 3.38 -4.14 18.79
CA HIS A 340 2.74 -2.84 18.96
C HIS A 340 2.11 -2.33 17.66
#